data_AF-A0A5N9CRB4-F1
#
_entry.id   AF-A0A5N9CRB4-F1
#
_cell.length_a   1.000
_cell.length_b   1.000
_cell.length_c   1.000
_cell.angle_alpha   90.00
_cell.angle_beta   90.00
_cell.angle_gamma   90.00
#
_symmetry.space_group_name_H-M   'P 1'
#
loop_
_entity.id
_entity.type
_entity.pdbx_description
1 polymer ?
#
loop_
_entity_poly.entity_id
_entity_poly.type
_entity_poly.pdbx_seq_one_letter_code
_entity_poly.pdbx_strand_id
1 'polypeptide(L)'
;MYQQIKISPFCAWCGFGLHSMLFREGDQTLKLYSLRYIVLFPNEETDRLLANLKSGKPSLCAYVFSHPNMVEVAGIAGIDCFMADMMFTAHDWDNIAHLVRAARGTGISPMIRVQSF
;
A
#
# COMPACT_ATOMS: atom_id res chain seq x y z
N MET A 1 -6.98 -19.59 27.17
CA MET A 1 -7.27 -19.40 28.60
C MET A 1 -7.14 -17.90 28.88
N TYR A 2 -8.25 -17.23 29.13
CA TYR A 2 -8.34 -15.78 29.37
C TYR A 2 -7.76 -15.46 30.76
N GLN A 3 -6.98 -14.39 30.91
CA GLN A 3 -6.70 -13.84 32.24
C GLN A 3 -6.79 -12.31 32.25
N GLN A 4 -7.84 -11.84 32.92
CA GLN A 4 -8.25 -10.47 33.16
C GLN A 4 -7.27 -9.75 34.10
N ILE A 5 -6.87 -8.53 33.75
CA ILE A 5 -6.21 -7.61 34.68
C ILE A 5 -7.23 -6.57 35.14
N LYS A 6 -7.54 -6.62 36.44
CA LYS A 6 -8.33 -5.63 37.17
C LYS A 6 -7.66 -4.25 37.06
N ILE A 7 -8.43 -3.23 36.71
CA ILE A 7 -8.04 -1.83 36.88
C ILE A 7 -9.05 -1.21 37.83
N SER A 8 -8.56 -0.53 38.85
CA SER A 8 -9.33 0.39 39.67
C SER A 8 -8.45 1.63 39.96
N PRO A 9 -9.06 2.79 40.25
CA PRO A 9 -8.86 3.99 39.43
C PRO A 9 -8.46 5.22 40.27
N PHE A 10 -7.57 6.11 39.85
CA PHE A 10 -7.41 7.38 40.56
C PHE A 10 -6.83 8.52 39.72
N CYS A 11 -7.56 9.66 39.74
CA CYS A 11 -7.17 11.08 39.57
C CYS A 11 -6.20 11.50 38.45
N ALA A 12 -6.59 12.37 37.52
CA ALA A 12 -6.84 13.82 37.65
C ALA A 12 -5.57 14.68 37.44
N TRP A 13 -5.64 15.55 36.43
CA TRP A 13 -4.98 16.86 36.31
C TRP A 13 -3.44 16.94 36.30
N CYS A 14 -2.89 17.26 35.11
CA CYS A 14 -1.65 18.01 34.76
C CYS A 14 -1.22 17.50 33.37
N GLY A 15 -1.14 18.31 32.30
CA GLY A 15 -0.09 19.30 32.07
C GLY A 15 1.13 18.63 31.40
N PHE A 16 1.36 18.92 30.12
CA PHE A 16 2.59 18.65 29.31
C PHE A 16 3.37 17.35 29.57
N GLY A 17 3.46 16.47 28.57
CA GLY A 17 4.50 15.44 28.58
C GLY A 17 4.33 14.33 27.55
N LEU A 18 5.31 14.24 26.67
CA LEU A 18 5.57 13.13 25.77
C LEU A 18 5.69 11.81 26.57
N HIS A 19 4.70 10.92 26.52
CA HIS A 19 4.96 9.50 26.80
C HIS A 19 3.84 8.55 26.34
N SER A 20 4.30 7.47 25.69
CA SER A 20 3.67 6.15 25.58
C SER A 20 2.28 6.07 24.95
N MET A 21 2.27 5.70 23.65
CA MET A 21 1.13 5.05 23.00
C MET A 21 0.86 3.71 23.68
N LEU A 22 -0.14 3.67 24.57
CA LEU A 22 -0.72 2.43 25.05
C LEU A 22 -1.97 2.12 24.23
N PHE A 23 -1.84 1.08 23.41
CA PHE A 23 -2.90 0.41 22.66
C PHE A 23 -4.08 0.08 23.59
N ARG A 24 -5.26 0.65 23.30
CA ARG A 24 -6.53 0.22 23.92
C ARG A 24 -7.54 -0.07 22.82
N GLU A 25 -7.98 -1.32 22.78
CA GLU A 25 -8.99 -1.90 21.88
C GLU A 25 -10.28 -1.08 21.89
N GLY A 26 -10.49 -0.31 20.82
CA GLY A 26 -11.76 0.25 20.41
C GLY A 26 -12.10 -0.30 19.03
N ASP A 27 -12.98 -1.30 18.97
CA ASP A 27 -13.27 -2.16 17.82
C ASP A 27 -13.81 -1.40 16.57
N GLN A 28 -14.25 -0.15 16.69
CA GLN A 28 -14.70 0.64 15.53
C GLN A 28 -13.59 1.49 14.88
N THR A 29 -12.61 1.96 15.62
CA THR A 29 -11.47 2.69 15.04
C THR A 29 -10.50 1.72 14.39
N LEU A 30 -10.28 0.53 14.96
CA LEU A 30 -9.43 -0.52 14.36
C LEU A 30 -9.96 -1.01 13.01
N LYS A 31 -11.28 -1.12 12.80
CA LYS A 31 -11.84 -1.38 11.47
C LYS A 31 -11.58 -0.23 10.50
N LEU A 32 -11.69 1.02 10.95
CA LEU A 32 -11.39 2.19 10.12
C LEU A 32 -9.90 2.32 9.79
N TYR A 33 -9.01 2.00 10.72
CA TYR A 33 -7.57 1.92 10.48
C TYR A 33 -7.24 0.73 9.57
N SER A 34 -7.78 -0.46 9.84
CA SER A 34 -7.64 -1.66 9.01
C SER A 34 -8.11 -1.42 7.57
N LEU A 35 -9.29 -0.81 7.37
CA LEU A 35 -9.79 -0.41 6.05
C LEU A 35 -8.88 0.64 5.38
N ARG A 36 -8.27 1.56 6.14
CA ARG A 36 -7.28 2.52 5.60
C ARG A 36 -5.97 1.84 5.22
N TYR A 37 -5.51 0.83 5.97
CA TYR A 37 -4.30 0.06 5.67
C TYR A 37 -4.47 -0.88 4.46
N ILE A 38 -5.67 -1.46 4.28
CA ILE A 38 -6.01 -2.30 3.11
C ILE A 38 -5.85 -1.52 1.80
N VAL A 39 -6.21 -0.23 1.79
CA VAL A 39 -6.07 0.60 0.58
C VAL A 39 -4.61 1.04 0.39
N LEU A 40 -3.84 1.21 1.47
CA LEU A 40 -2.50 1.79 1.43
C LEU A 40 -1.41 0.78 1.07
N PHE A 41 -1.52 -0.47 1.55
CA PHE A 41 -0.54 -1.52 1.30
C PHE A 41 -1.14 -2.64 0.45
N PRO A 42 -0.51 -3.00 -0.67
CA PRO A 42 -0.99 -4.09 -1.51
C PRO A 42 -0.95 -5.41 -0.73
N ASN A 43 -2.07 -6.10 -0.74
CA ASN A 43 -2.25 -7.46 -0.25
C ASN A 43 -2.81 -8.35 -1.36
N GLU A 44 -2.85 -9.67 -1.13
CA GLU A 44 -3.33 -10.66 -2.10
C GLU A 44 -4.78 -10.48 -2.55
N GLU A 45 -5.62 -9.82 -1.74
CA GLU A 45 -7.02 -9.56 -2.08
C GLU A 45 -7.17 -8.29 -2.93
N THR A 46 -6.24 -7.36 -2.79
CA THR A 46 -6.26 -6.04 -3.44
C THR A 46 -5.40 -5.95 -4.70
N ASP A 47 -4.38 -6.81 -4.82
CA ASP A 47 -3.37 -6.74 -5.87
C ASP A 47 -3.34 -8.04 -6.69
N ARG A 48 -3.57 -7.89 -8.00
CA ARG A 48 -3.61 -8.99 -8.97
C ARG A 48 -2.27 -9.71 -9.08
N LEU A 49 -1.16 -8.98 -8.99
CA LEU A 49 0.17 -9.57 -9.12
C LEU A 49 0.47 -10.48 -7.93
N LEU A 50 0.18 -10.03 -6.70
CA LEU A 50 0.40 -10.83 -5.49
C LEU A 50 -0.53 -12.05 -5.46
N ALA A 51 -1.79 -11.89 -5.86
CA ALA A 51 -2.72 -13.01 -5.99
C ALA A 51 -2.22 -14.09 -6.98
N ASN A 52 -1.78 -13.65 -8.16
CA ASN A 52 -1.26 -14.54 -9.18
C ASN A 52 0.03 -15.23 -8.74
N LEU A 53 0.96 -14.49 -8.12
CA LEU A 53 2.20 -15.03 -7.60
C LEU A 53 1.97 -16.15 -6.58
N LYS A 54 1.01 -15.96 -5.66
CA LYS A 54 0.66 -17.00 -4.67
C LYS A 54 -0.01 -18.21 -5.31
N SER A 55 -0.88 -17.98 -6.29
CA SER A 55 -1.58 -19.06 -7.00
C SER A 55 -0.70 -19.83 -7.99
N GLY A 56 0.54 -19.37 -8.23
CA GLY A 56 1.44 -19.96 -9.22
C GLY A 56 1.03 -19.68 -10.67
N LYS A 57 0.18 -18.68 -10.91
CA LYS A 57 -0.24 -18.28 -12.26
C LYS A 57 0.75 -17.26 -12.85
N PRO A 58 1.11 -17.39 -14.14
CA PRO A 58 1.92 -16.38 -14.80
C PRO A 58 1.16 -15.05 -14.87
N SER A 59 1.83 -13.94 -14.60
CA SER A 59 1.30 -12.58 -14.76
C SER A 59 2.00 -11.89 -15.92
N LEU A 60 1.24 -11.19 -16.76
CA LEU A 60 1.82 -10.41 -17.86
C LEU A 60 2.21 -9.03 -17.35
N CYS A 61 3.49 -8.69 -17.53
CA CYS A 61 4.06 -7.44 -17.04
C CYS A 61 4.71 -6.62 -18.14
N ALA A 62 4.40 -5.32 -18.19
CA ALA A 62 4.95 -4.39 -19.18
C ALA A 62 6.00 -3.46 -18.56
N TYR A 63 7.06 -3.15 -19.32
CA TYR A 63 7.97 -2.07 -18.97
C TYR A 63 7.40 -0.74 -19.44
N VAL A 64 7.32 0.23 -18.53
CA VAL A 64 6.83 1.58 -18.82
C VAL A 64 7.95 2.58 -18.57
N PHE A 65 8.24 3.36 -19.61
CA PHE A 65 9.36 4.33 -19.62
C PHE A 65 8.92 5.79 -19.81
N SER A 66 7.61 6.03 -19.96
CA SER A 66 7.12 7.27 -20.57
C SER A 66 6.09 8.01 -19.72
N HIS A 67 4.80 7.86 -20.01
CA HIS A 67 3.72 8.70 -19.49
C HIS A 67 2.64 7.91 -18.76
N PRO A 68 2.00 8.52 -17.74
CA PRO A 68 0.97 7.87 -16.93
C PRO A 68 -0.22 7.36 -17.75
N ASN A 69 -0.56 8.03 -18.84
CA ASN A 69 -1.63 7.60 -19.75
C ASN A 69 -1.39 6.19 -20.32
N MET A 70 -0.13 5.79 -20.52
CA MET A 70 0.21 4.45 -20.99
C MET A 70 -0.11 3.38 -19.94
N VAL A 71 0.03 3.71 -18.65
CA VAL A 71 -0.32 2.80 -17.54
C VAL A 71 -1.84 2.62 -17.46
N GLU A 72 -2.61 3.68 -17.70
CA GLU A 72 -4.07 3.59 -17.74
C GLU A 72 -4.53 2.68 -18.89
N VAL A 73 -3.98 2.91 -20.09
CA VAL A 73 -4.29 2.08 -21.26
C VAL A 73 -3.86 0.63 -21.04
N ALA A 74 -2.68 0.39 -20.46
CA ALA A 74 -2.19 -0.95 -20.12
C ALA A 74 -3.12 -1.68 -19.15
N GLY A 75 -3.65 -0.98 -18.15
CA GLY A 75 -4.62 -1.55 -17.22
C GLY A 75 -5.94 -1.91 -17.90
N ILE A 76 -6.44 -1.06 -18.81
CA ILE A 76 -7.65 -1.35 -19.61
C ILE A 76 -7.41 -2.54 -20.56
N ALA A 77 -6.20 -2.66 -21.11
CA ALA A 77 -5.79 -3.76 -21.98
C ALA A 77 -5.67 -5.11 -21.24
N GLY A 78 -5.78 -5.13 -19.90
CA GLY A 78 -5.72 -6.35 -19.10
C GLY A 78 -4.30 -6.80 -18.77
N ILE A 79 -3.33 -5.89 -18.78
CA ILE A 79 -1.99 -6.16 -18.24
C ILE A 79 -2.08 -6.24 -16.71
N ASP A 80 -1.44 -7.25 -16.11
CA ASP A 80 -1.55 -7.52 -14.66
C ASP A 80 -0.62 -6.62 -13.84
N CYS A 81 0.58 -6.37 -14.36
CA CYS A 81 1.58 -5.55 -13.67
C CYS A 81 2.38 -4.67 -14.63
N PHE A 82 2.99 -3.61 -14.10
CA PHE A 82 3.98 -2.85 -14.86
C PHE A 82 5.22 -2.59 -14.02
N MET A 83 6.36 -2.55 -14.69
CA MET A 83 7.64 -2.17 -14.11
C MET A 83 7.98 -0.74 -14.54
N ALA A 84 8.08 0.16 -13.57
CA ALA A 84 8.65 1.50 -13.74
C ALA A 84 10.09 1.50 -13.25
N ASP A 85 11.00 1.98 -14.09
CA ASP A 85 12.43 1.99 -13.78
C ASP A 85 12.91 3.38 -13.37
N MET A 86 13.62 3.48 -12.25
CA MET A 86 14.31 4.71 -11.83
C MET A 86 15.83 4.61 -12.01
N MET A 87 16.35 3.45 -12.44
CA MET A 87 17.79 3.20 -12.55
C MET A 87 18.35 3.63 -13.92
N PHE A 88 17.62 3.38 -15.02
CA PHE A 88 18.08 3.69 -16.38
C PHE A 88 17.16 4.62 -17.17
N THR A 89 16.07 5.08 -16.54
CA THR A 89 15.16 6.04 -17.15
C THR A 89 15.02 7.30 -16.33
N ALA A 90 14.64 8.39 -17.00
CA ALA A 90 14.48 9.73 -16.42
C ALA A 90 13.19 9.85 -15.57
N HIS A 91 12.94 8.87 -14.70
CA HIS A 91 11.82 8.91 -13.76
C HIS A 91 12.30 9.40 -12.39
N ASP A 92 11.73 10.52 -11.97
CA ASP A 92 11.83 11.04 -10.61
C ASP A 92 10.66 10.55 -9.74
N TRP A 93 10.72 10.85 -8.45
CA TRP A 93 9.69 10.46 -7.49
C TRP A 93 8.30 11.01 -7.83
N ASP A 94 8.25 12.20 -8.42
CA ASP A 94 6.98 12.83 -8.81
C ASP A 94 6.33 12.08 -9.98
N ASN A 95 7.09 11.75 -11.02
CA ASN A 95 6.61 10.94 -12.14
C ASN A 95 6.16 9.55 -11.68
N ILE A 96 6.91 8.91 -10.78
CA ILE A 96 6.50 7.63 -10.18
C ILE A 96 5.16 7.80 -9.42
N ALA A 97 4.98 8.88 -8.66
CA ALA A 97 3.71 9.12 -7.96
C ALA A 97 2.53 9.33 -8.93
N HIS A 98 2.76 9.88 -10.12
CA HIS A 98 1.74 9.95 -11.17
C HIS A 98 1.43 8.56 -11.75
N LEU A 99 2.45 7.74 -12.03
CA LEU A 99 2.28 6.37 -12.52
C LEU A 99 1.52 5.49 -11.52
N VAL A 100 1.83 5.58 -10.23
CA VAL A 100 1.15 4.82 -9.17
C VAL A 100 -0.31 5.26 -9.02
N ARG A 101 -0.62 6.55 -9.19
CA ARG A 101 -2.01 7.04 -9.18
C ARG A 101 -2.81 6.53 -10.37
N ALA A 102 -2.24 6.55 -11.57
CA ALA A 102 -2.84 5.97 -12.77
C ALA A 102 -3.09 4.46 -12.60
N ALA A 103 -2.12 3.75 -12.02
CA ALA A 103 -2.22 2.32 -11.76
C ALA A 103 -3.38 1.96 -10.82
N ARG A 104 -3.57 2.76 -9.76
CA ARG A 104 -4.70 2.61 -8.83
C ARG A 104 -6.05 2.84 -9.49
N GLY A 105 -6.12 3.69 -10.51
CA GLY A 105 -7.35 3.92 -11.28
C GLY A 105 -7.81 2.70 -12.07
N THR A 106 -6.88 1.84 -12.48
CA THR A 106 -7.15 0.67 -13.36
C THR A 106 -7.00 -0.67 -12.66
N GLY A 107 -6.39 -0.71 -11.47
CA GLY A 107 -6.16 -1.94 -10.71
C GLY A 107 -4.98 -2.77 -11.21
N ILE A 108 -4.07 -2.17 -11.99
CA ILE A 108 -2.79 -2.78 -12.38
C ILE A 108 -1.77 -2.63 -11.24
N SER A 109 -0.96 -3.67 -11.03
CA SER A 109 0.05 -3.66 -9.97
C SER A 109 1.29 -2.84 -10.36
N PRO A 110 1.68 -1.81 -9.59
CA PRO A 110 2.92 -1.08 -9.82
C PRO A 110 4.12 -1.83 -9.22
N MET A 111 5.15 -2.07 -10.03
CA MET A 111 6.47 -2.48 -9.57
C MET A 111 7.46 -1.36 -9.89
N ILE A 112 8.12 -0.82 -8.86
CA ILE A 112 9.09 0.26 -9.02
C ILE A 112 10.49 -0.30 -8.77
N ARG A 113 11.35 -0.23 -9.79
CA ARG A 113 12.78 -0.48 -9.62
C ARG A 113 13.44 0.81 -9.14
N VAL A 114 13.78 0.83 -7.85
CA VAL A 114 14.44 1.97 -7.20
C VAL A 114 15.94 1.94 -7.50
N GLN A 115 16.55 3.12 -7.65
CA GLN A 115 17.99 3.25 -7.77
C GLN A 115 18.67 2.86 -6.45
N SER A 116 19.62 1.93 -6.50
CA SER A 116 20.54 1.66 -5.40
C SER A 116 21.85 2.38 -5.69
N PHE A 117 22.26 3.26 -4.79
CA PHE A 117 23.63 3.77 -4.72
C PHE A 117 24.45 2.94 -3.74
#